data_AF-A0A3A0DAH3-F1
#
_entry.id   AF-A0A3A0DAH3-F1
#
_cell.length_a   1.000
_cell.length_b   1.000
_cell.length_c   1.000
_cell.angle_alpha   90.00
_cell.angle_beta   90.00
_cell.angle_gamma   90.00
#
_symmetry.space_group_name_H-M   'P 1'
#
loop_
_entity.id
_entity.type
_entity.pdbx_description
1 polymer ?
#
loop_
_entity_poly.entity_id
_entity_poly.type
_entity_poly.pdbx_seq_one_letter_code
_entity_poly.pdbx_strand_id
1 'polypeptide(L)'
;MKPQPLSNEGKNRFHLLLMAAIDGELSPEDEREFKKYLADSPDCQREWEEYQKLKEATMQLKFTQPSEEVWDRYWLNVYNRIERGFGWILTSIGAMIVLFYGAYKAIESLLADAQLEWFMKVGILALLGGLVILLVSVLREKLMTRKTDKYKEIQR
;
A
#
# COMPACT_ATOMS: atom_id res chain seq x y z
N MET A 1 23.72 44.64 32.90
CA MET A 1 23.14 44.97 31.57
C MET A 1 22.14 43.89 31.24
N LYS A 2 20.87 44.21 30.96
CA LYS A 2 19.92 43.20 30.49
C LYS A 2 20.29 42.80 29.06
N PRO A 3 20.39 41.50 28.73
CA PRO A 3 20.67 41.07 27.36
C PRO A 3 19.55 41.59 26.44
N GLN A 4 19.92 42.19 25.32
CA GLN A 4 18.95 42.63 24.31
C GLN A 4 18.34 41.39 23.64
N PRO A 5 17.01 41.36 23.41
CA PRO A 5 16.38 40.25 22.70
C PRO A 5 16.87 40.19 21.26
N LEU A 6 17.19 38.98 20.78
CA LEU A 6 17.59 38.71 19.40
C LEU A 6 16.57 39.26 18.40
N SER A 7 17.05 39.81 17.28
CA SER A 7 16.21 40.17 16.13
C SER A 7 15.53 38.93 15.55
N ASN A 8 14.42 39.11 14.81
CA ASN A 8 13.69 37.98 14.21
C ASN A 8 14.58 37.14 13.28
N GLU A 9 15.47 37.78 12.52
CA GLU A 9 16.46 37.08 11.68
C GLU A 9 17.46 36.28 12.53
N GLY A 10 17.95 36.85 13.63
CA GLY A 10 18.87 36.17 14.55
C GLY A 10 18.24 34.95 15.22
N LYS A 11 16.94 35.03 15.57
CA LYS A 11 16.18 33.88 16.10
C LYS A 11 16.05 32.77 15.07
N ASN A 12 15.69 33.10 13.83
CA ASN A 12 15.57 32.12 12.75
C ASN A 12 16.92 31.44 12.48
N ARG A 13 18.02 32.21 12.47
CA ARG A 13 19.37 31.67 12.29
C ARG A 13 19.77 30.75 13.43
N PHE A 14 19.52 31.14 14.68
CA PHE A 14 19.76 30.29 15.84
C PHE A 14 18.97 28.98 15.74
N HIS A 15 17.69 29.03 15.34
CA HIS A 15 16.84 27.85 15.25
C HIS A 15 17.32 26.87 14.16
N LEU A 16 17.85 27.36 13.03
CA LEU A 16 18.49 26.53 12.02
C LEU A 16 19.75 25.84 12.55
N LEU A 17 20.61 26.59 13.24
CA LEU A 17 21.82 26.05 13.86
C LEU A 17 21.50 25.04 14.97
N LEU A 18 20.44 25.28 15.74
CA LEU A 18 19.96 24.40 16.79
C LEU A 18 19.55 23.03 16.23
N MET A 19 18.79 23.00 15.13
CA MET A 19 18.40 21.74 14.47
C MET A 19 19.61 20.98 13.95
N ALA A 20 20.51 21.67 13.24
CA ALA A 20 21.75 21.08 12.75
C ALA A 20 22.62 20.56 13.91
N ALA A 21 22.65 21.25 15.06
CA ALA A 21 23.38 20.82 16.24
C ALA A 21 22.80 19.54 16.86
N ILE A 22 21.46 19.41 16.88
CA ILE A 22 20.78 18.21 17.37
C ILE A 22 21.09 17.01 16.49
N ASP A 23 21.16 17.19 15.17
CA ASP A 23 21.47 16.12 14.22
C ASP A 23 22.99 15.86 14.06
N GLY A 24 23.84 16.77 14.55
CA GLY A 24 25.31 16.65 14.46
C GLY A 24 25.88 17.10 13.12
N GLU A 25 25.16 17.97 12.38
CA GLU A 25 25.47 18.41 11.02
C GLU A 25 26.06 19.84 10.96
N LEU A 26 26.55 20.37 12.08
CA LEU A 26 27.17 21.70 12.10
C LEU A 26 28.52 21.72 11.36
N SER A 27 28.71 22.70 10.47
CA SER A 27 30.02 23.03 9.92
C SER A 27 30.91 23.72 10.97
N PRO A 28 32.25 23.76 10.79
CA PRO A 28 33.14 24.49 11.71
C PRO A 28 32.81 25.99 11.82
N GLU A 29 32.32 26.62 10.76
CA GLU A 29 31.82 28.00 10.77
C GLU A 29 30.58 28.13 11.65
N ASP A 30 29.58 27.27 11.40
CA ASP A 30 28.29 27.27 12.08
C ASP A 30 28.43 26.94 13.56
N GLU A 31 29.38 26.08 13.94
CA GLU A 31 29.65 25.74 15.34
C GLU A 31 30.17 26.95 16.12
N ARG A 32 31.04 27.78 15.51
CA ARG A 32 31.52 29.02 16.13
C ARG A 32 30.38 30.02 16.32
N GLU A 33 29.52 30.14 15.32
CA GLU A 33 28.35 31.03 15.36
C GLU A 33 27.34 30.56 16.42
N PHE A 34 27.07 29.26 16.49
CA PHE A 34 26.18 28.66 17.47
C PHE A 34 26.67 28.86 18.90
N LYS A 35 27.97 28.63 19.16
CA LYS A 35 28.59 28.90 20.47
C LYS A 35 28.47 30.36 20.88
N LYS A 36 28.55 31.29 19.92
CA LYS A 36 28.34 32.71 20.18
C LYS A 36 26.89 32.99 20.61
N TYR A 37 25.89 32.43 19.94
CA TYR A 37 24.50 32.57 20.35
C TYR A 37 24.22 32.02 21.76
N LEU A 38 24.82 30.88 22.10
CA LEU A 38 24.72 30.30 23.45
C LEU A 38 25.39 31.18 24.52
N ALA A 39 26.51 31.83 24.21
CA ALA A 39 27.22 32.72 25.13
C ALA A 39 26.52 34.08 25.30
N ASP A 40 25.92 34.60 24.24
CA ASP A 40 25.33 35.94 24.20
C ASP A 40 23.91 35.99 24.80
N SER A 41 23.21 34.85 24.88
CA SER A 41 21.80 34.79 25.27
C SER A 41 21.48 33.59 26.20
N PRO A 42 21.06 33.84 27.46
CA PRO A 42 20.55 32.80 28.35
C PRO A 42 19.31 32.06 27.80
N ASP A 43 18.50 32.72 26.97
CA ASP A 43 17.33 32.11 26.35
C ASP A 43 17.72 31.03 25.34
N CYS A 44 18.76 31.28 24.54
CA CYS A 44 19.29 30.30 23.59
C CYS A 44 19.88 29.08 24.31
N GLN A 45 20.54 29.30 25.45
CA GLN A 45 21.04 28.21 26.28
C GLN A 45 19.92 27.34 26.83
N ARG A 46 18.85 27.96 27.34
CA ARG A 46 17.67 27.22 27.84
C ARG A 46 17.02 26.38 26.72
N GLU A 47 16.85 26.96 25.54
CA GLU A 47 16.25 26.26 24.40
C GLU A 47 17.10 25.06 23.95
N TRP A 48 18.44 25.21 23.92
CA TRP A 48 19.35 24.10 23.66
C TRP A 48 19.20 22.95 24.66
N GLU A 49 19.10 23.24 25.95
CA GLU A 49 18.90 22.23 26.99
C GLU A 49 17.55 21.50 26.86
N GLU A 50 16.49 22.20 26.45
CA GLU A 50 15.16 21.61 26.20
C GLU A 50 15.22 20.61 25.02
N TYR A 51 15.85 20.99 23.91
CA TYR A 51 15.98 20.10 22.74
C TYR A 51 16.87 18.88 23.02
N GLN A 52 17.93 19.02 23.82
CA GLN A 52 18.74 17.87 24.21
C GLN A 52 17.95 16.85 25.05
N LYS A 53 17.11 17.31 25.98
CA LYS A 53 16.22 16.42 26.73
C LYS A 53 15.23 15.68 25.83
N LEU A 54 14.69 16.36 24.81
CA LEU A 54 13.80 15.73 23.83
C LEU A 54 14.54 14.66 23.00
N LYS A 55 15.77 14.95 22.56
CA LYS A 55 16.62 13.99 21.85
C LYS A 55 16.85 12.74 22.70
N GLU A 56 17.24 12.91 23.96
CA GLU A 56 17.47 11.80 24.89
C GLU A 56 16.21 10.97 25.13
N ALA A 57 15.07 11.61 25.39
CA ALA A 57 13.79 10.93 25.57
C ALA A 57 13.40 10.11 24.33
N THR A 58 13.63 10.65 23.14
CA THR A 58 13.35 9.97 21.87
C THR A 58 14.29 8.80 21.64
N MET A 59 15.59 8.95 21.95
CA MET A 59 16.57 7.87 21.84
C MET A 59 16.31 6.70 22.80
N GLN A 60 15.67 6.96 23.94
CA GLN A 60 15.26 5.93 24.90
C GLN A 60 14.03 5.13 24.44
N LEU A 61 13.31 5.58 23.40
CA LEU A 61 12.26 4.79 22.77
C LEU A 61 12.91 3.61 22.05
N LYS A 62 12.97 2.46 22.73
CA LYS A 62 13.30 1.20 22.07
C LYS A 62 12.19 0.86 21.10
N PHE A 63 12.53 0.89 19.81
CA PHE A 63 11.68 0.36 18.76
C PHE A 63 11.56 -1.15 18.98
N THR A 64 10.43 -1.62 19.48
CA THR A 64 10.15 -3.04 19.59
C THR A 64 9.95 -3.57 18.17
N GLN A 65 10.94 -4.31 17.65
CA GLN A 65 10.74 -5.03 16.40
C GLN A 65 9.60 -6.04 16.60
N PRO A 66 8.59 -6.07 15.70
CA PRO A 66 7.57 -7.11 15.74
C PRO A 66 8.24 -8.48 15.61
N SER A 67 7.75 -9.48 16.36
CA SER A 67 8.31 -10.83 16.33
C SER A 67 8.16 -11.47 14.94
N GLU A 68 9.10 -12.36 14.57
CA GLU A 68 9.09 -13.05 13.27
C GLU A 68 7.76 -13.78 13.00
N GLU A 69 7.11 -14.30 14.05
CA GLU A 69 5.79 -14.97 13.97
C GLU A 69 4.68 -14.07 13.40
N VAL A 70 4.72 -12.76 13.70
CA VAL A 70 3.75 -11.80 13.16
C VAL A 70 4.01 -11.57 11.67
N TRP A 71 5.28 -11.60 11.27
CA TRP A 71 5.70 -11.40 9.88
C TRP A 71 5.30 -12.58 9.00
N ASP A 72 5.55 -13.80 9.46
CA ASP A 72 5.15 -15.02 8.74
C ASP A 72 3.63 -15.11 8.56
N ARG A 73 2.88 -14.79 9.62
CA ARG A 73 1.41 -14.78 9.57
C ARG A 73 0.88 -13.73 8.59
N TYR A 74 1.54 -12.58 8.48
CA TYR A 74 1.18 -11.56 7.50
C TYR A 74 1.40 -12.06 6.07
N TRP A 75 2.59 -12.59 5.78
CA TRP A 75 2.95 -13.08 4.45
C TRP A 75 2.06 -14.23 3.97
N LEU A 76 1.79 -15.21 4.83
CA LEU A 76 0.91 -16.34 4.49
C LEU A 76 -0.51 -15.88 4.14
N ASN A 77 -1.04 -14.90 4.85
CA ASN A 77 -2.39 -14.39 4.60
C ASN A 77 -2.50 -13.53 3.35
N VAL A 78 -1.45 -12.77 3.04
CA VAL A 78 -1.39 -11.91 1.84
C VAL A 78 -1.17 -12.75 0.59
N TYR A 79 -0.17 -13.64 0.59
CA TYR A 79 0.17 -14.45 -0.57
C TYR A 79 -0.98 -15.35 -1.01
N ASN A 80 -1.57 -16.07 -0.05
CA ASN A 80 -2.70 -16.96 -0.32
C ASN A 80 -3.95 -16.20 -0.81
N ARG A 81 -4.10 -14.90 -0.50
CA ARG A 81 -5.24 -14.09 -0.94
C ARG A 81 -5.03 -13.53 -2.35
N ILE A 82 -3.79 -13.23 -2.70
CA ILE A 82 -3.41 -12.72 -4.01
C ILE A 82 -3.46 -13.85 -5.04
N GLU A 83 -2.81 -14.98 -4.77
CA GLU A 83 -2.76 -16.13 -5.69
C GLU A 83 -4.16 -16.60 -6.08
N ARG A 84 -5.03 -16.82 -5.07
CA ARG A 84 -6.41 -17.25 -5.32
C ARG A 84 -7.21 -16.20 -6.08
N GLY A 85 -7.00 -14.91 -5.81
CA GLY A 85 -7.67 -13.84 -6.53
C GLY A 85 -7.28 -13.74 -8.00
N PHE A 86 -5.97 -13.72 -8.28
CA PHE A 86 -5.43 -13.62 -9.62
C PHE A 86 -5.69 -14.89 -10.44
N GLY A 87 -5.63 -16.07 -9.82
CA GLY A 87 -5.97 -17.33 -10.47
C GLY A 87 -7.38 -17.29 -11.06
N TRP A 88 -8.39 -16.90 -10.28
CA TRP A 88 -9.77 -16.83 -10.80
C TRP A 88 -9.96 -15.78 -11.89
N ILE A 89 -9.29 -14.64 -11.80
CA ILE A 89 -9.35 -13.60 -12.85
C ILE A 89 -8.77 -14.15 -14.15
N LEU A 90 -7.57 -14.74 -14.09
CA LEU A 90 -6.88 -15.26 -15.27
C LEU A 90 -7.63 -16.46 -15.88
N THR A 91 -8.10 -17.39 -15.05
CA THR A 91 -8.95 -18.52 -15.50
C THR A 91 -10.21 -18.02 -16.19
N SER A 92 -10.82 -16.95 -15.69
CA SER A 92 -12.04 -16.39 -16.27
C SER A 92 -11.81 -15.73 -17.61
N ILE A 93 -10.73 -14.95 -17.73
CA ILE A 93 -10.33 -14.33 -19.00
C ILE A 93 -9.99 -15.41 -20.02
N GLY A 94 -9.23 -16.43 -19.63
CA GLY A 94 -8.91 -17.57 -20.49
C GLY A 94 -10.16 -18.33 -20.95
N ALA A 95 -11.07 -18.65 -20.03
CA ALA A 95 -12.34 -19.29 -20.36
C ALA A 95 -13.18 -18.43 -21.32
N MET A 96 -13.21 -17.12 -21.11
CA MET A 96 -13.92 -16.18 -21.97
C MET A 96 -13.36 -16.17 -23.40
N ILE A 97 -12.03 -16.11 -23.55
CA ILE A 97 -11.37 -16.17 -24.86
C ILE A 97 -11.68 -17.49 -25.57
N VAL A 98 -11.57 -18.62 -24.87
CA VAL A 98 -11.86 -19.95 -25.43
C VAL A 98 -13.33 -20.05 -25.86
N LEU A 99 -14.26 -19.55 -25.05
CA LEU A 99 -15.68 -19.56 -25.39
C LEU A 99 -16.00 -18.67 -26.58
N PHE A 100 -15.45 -17.46 -26.64
CA PHE A 100 -15.69 -16.56 -27.77
C PHE A 100 -15.08 -17.11 -29.07
N TYR A 101 -13.85 -17.61 -29.01
CA TYR A 101 -13.21 -18.21 -30.18
C TYR A 101 -13.94 -19.48 -30.63
N GLY A 102 -14.31 -20.35 -29.69
CA GLY A 102 -15.09 -21.56 -29.96
C GLY A 102 -16.47 -21.24 -30.53
N ALA A 103 -17.17 -20.24 -29.99
CA ALA A 103 -18.45 -19.78 -30.51
C ALA A 103 -18.32 -19.19 -31.92
N TYR A 104 -17.28 -18.37 -32.16
CA TYR A 104 -16.99 -17.82 -33.49
C TYR A 104 -16.75 -18.94 -34.50
N LYS A 105 -15.91 -19.92 -34.17
CA LYS A 105 -15.64 -21.09 -35.02
C LYS A 105 -16.86 -21.96 -35.25
N ALA A 106 -17.68 -22.16 -34.22
CA ALA A 106 -18.95 -22.87 -34.35
C ALA A 106 -19.86 -22.12 -35.32
N ILE A 107 -20.08 -20.82 -35.15
CA ILE A 107 -20.90 -20.00 -36.06
C ILE A 107 -20.36 -20.06 -37.51
N GLU A 108 -19.05 -19.92 -37.69
CA GLU A 108 -18.40 -20.03 -39.01
C GLU A 108 -18.71 -21.38 -39.67
N SER A 109 -18.56 -22.49 -38.94
CA SER A 109 -18.88 -23.83 -39.45
C SER A 109 -20.38 -24.02 -39.73
N LEU A 110 -21.25 -23.44 -38.90
CA LEU A 110 -22.72 -23.52 -39.05
C LEU A 110 -23.27 -22.69 -40.20
N LEU A 111 -22.56 -21.63 -40.60
CA LEU A 111 -22.88 -20.80 -41.76
C LEU A 111 -22.33 -21.39 -43.05
N ALA A 112 -21.16 -22.05 -42.98
CA ALA A 112 -20.58 -22.77 -44.11
C ALA A 112 -21.37 -24.03 -44.48
N ASP A 113 -22.03 -24.67 -43.51
CA ASP A 113 -22.78 -25.91 -43.71
C ASP A 113 -24.30 -25.65 -43.84
N ALA A 114 -24.80 -25.70 -45.08
CA ALA A 114 -26.20 -25.45 -45.41
C ALA A 114 -27.16 -26.59 -45.02
N GLN A 115 -26.62 -27.74 -44.60
CA GLN A 115 -27.39 -28.96 -44.33
C GLN A 115 -27.84 -29.12 -42.86
N LEU A 116 -27.39 -28.23 -41.96
CA LEU A 116 -27.70 -28.37 -40.55
C LEU A 116 -29.11 -27.85 -40.20
N GLU A 117 -29.93 -28.70 -39.57
CA GLU A 117 -31.27 -28.33 -39.11
C GLU A 117 -31.25 -27.17 -38.10
N TRP A 118 -32.20 -26.25 -38.24
CA TRP A 118 -32.25 -24.99 -37.51
C TRP A 118 -32.28 -25.15 -35.98
N PHE A 119 -32.86 -26.24 -35.46
CA PHE A 119 -32.93 -26.49 -34.03
C PHE A 119 -31.58 -26.87 -33.42
N MET A 120 -30.68 -27.52 -34.17
CA MET A 120 -29.30 -27.75 -33.70
C MET A 120 -28.54 -26.43 -33.55
N LYS A 121 -28.77 -25.47 -34.46
CA LYS A 121 -28.18 -24.12 -34.38
C LYS A 121 -28.63 -23.40 -33.10
N VAL A 122 -29.92 -23.47 -32.78
CA VAL A 122 -30.49 -22.89 -31.55
C VAL A 122 -29.95 -23.59 -30.30
N GLY A 123 -29.86 -24.92 -30.32
CA GLY A 123 -29.34 -25.71 -29.20
C GLY A 123 -27.88 -25.37 -28.86
N ILE A 124 -27.03 -25.24 -29.88
CA ILE A 124 -25.61 -24.87 -29.70
C ILE A 124 -25.48 -23.44 -29.14
N LEU A 125 -26.27 -22.49 -29.66
CA LEU A 125 -26.28 -21.11 -29.16
C LEU A 125 -26.76 -21.03 -27.70
N ALA A 126 -27.81 -21.76 -27.35
CA ALA A 126 -28.33 -21.82 -25.99
C ALA A 126 -27.31 -22.43 -25.02
N LEU A 127 -26.60 -23.49 -25.44
CA LEU A 127 -25.56 -24.13 -24.63
C LEU A 127 -24.37 -23.21 -24.39
N LEU A 128 -23.87 -22.54 -25.43
CA LEU A 128 -22.78 -21.56 -25.31
C LEU A 128 -23.17 -20.38 -24.43
N GLY A 129 -24.38 -19.83 -24.62
CA GLY A 129 -24.91 -18.75 -23.79
C GLY A 129 -25.04 -19.18 -22.33
N GLY A 130 -25.55 -20.38 -22.06
CA GLY A 130 -25.64 -20.95 -20.71
C GLY A 130 -24.28 -21.10 -20.03
N LEU A 131 -23.25 -21.51 -20.78
CA LEU A 131 -21.88 -21.66 -20.27
C LEU A 131 -21.28 -20.30 -19.87
N VAL A 132 -21.51 -19.26 -20.67
CA VAL A 132 -21.11 -17.88 -20.35
C VAL A 132 -21.84 -17.38 -19.09
N ILE A 133 -23.16 -17.59 -19.01
CA ILE A 133 -23.96 -17.16 -17.85
C ILE A 133 -23.50 -17.87 -16.57
N LEU A 134 -23.25 -19.18 -16.63
CA LEU A 134 -22.74 -19.95 -15.48
C LEU A 134 -21.37 -19.47 -15.03
N LEU A 135 -20.45 -19.20 -15.97
CA LEU A 135 -19.14 -18.61 -15.67
C LEU A 135 -19.27 -17.26 -14.97
N VAL A 136 -20.11 -16.36 -15.50
CA VAL A 136 -20.37 -15.05 -14.90
C VAL A 136 -21.03 -15.18 -13.52
N SER A 137 -21.91 -16.16 -13.34
CA SER A 137 -22.55 -16.44 -12.05
C SER A 137 -21.53 -16.85 -10.99
N VAL A 138 -20.65 -17.82 -11.32
CA VAL A 138 -19.57 -18.28 -10.42
C VAL A 138 -18.58 -17.15 -10.11
N LEU A 139 -18.24 -16.33 -11.12
CA LEU A 139 -17.40 -15.13 -10.96
C LEU A 139 -18.03 -14.14 -9.98
N ARG A 140 -19.29 -13.77 -10.20
CA ARG A 140 -20.02 -12.81 -9.37
C ARG A 140 -20.12 -13.30 -7.94
N GLU A 141 -20.51 -14.55 -7.74
CA GLU A 141 -20.64 -15.17 -6.43
C GLU A 141 -19.29 -15.14 -5.69
N LYS A 142 -18.20 -15.52 -6.36
CA LYS A 142 -16.89 -15.57 -5.72
C LYS A 142 -16.31 -14.20 -5.40
N LEU A 143 -16.54 -13.19 -6.26
CA LEU A 143 -16.17 -11.81 -6.00
C LEU A 143 -16.99 -11.20 -4.85
N MET A 144 -18.28 -11.53 -4.76
CA MET A 144 -19.17 -11.05 -3.71
C MET A 144 -18.82 -11.67 -2.35
N THR A 145 -18.63 -12.99 -2.28
CA THR A 145 -18.25 -13.70 -1.05
C THR A 145 -16.91 -13.21 -0.52
N ARG A 146 -15.96 -12.84 -1.40
CA ARG A 146 -14.67 -12.26 -0.99
C ARG A 146 -14.81 -10.89 -0.31
N LYS A 147 -15.87 -10.12 -0.60
CA LYS A 147 -16.17 -8.82 0.03
C LYS A 147 -17.01 -8.94 1.30
N THR A 148 -17.86 -9.96 1.40
CA THR A 148 -18.86 -10.10 2.49
C THR A 148 -18.46 -11.11 3.56
N ASP A 149 -17.22 -11.58 3.57
CA ASP A 149 -16.77 -12.56 4.57
C ASP A 149 -16.54 -11.91 5.95
N LYS A 150 -17.63 -11.79 6.72
CA LYS A 150 -17.73 -11.22 8.07
C LYS A 150 -17.18 -12.18 9.16
N TYR A 151 -16.72 -13.37 8.80
CA TYR A 151 -16.20 -14.39 9.73
C TYR A 151 -14.67 -14.57 9.66
N LYS A 152 -13.96 -13.59 9.11
CA LYS A 152 -12.51 -13.65 8.92
C LYS A 152 -11.67 -13.52 10.18
N GLU A 153 -12.28 -13.24 11.33
CA GLU A 153 -11.60 -12.95 12.60
C GLU A 153 -11.88 -13.96 13.73
N ILE A 154 -12.53 -15.11 13.44
CA ILE A 154 -12.66 -16.14 14.48
C ILE A 154 -11.50 -17.13 14.34
N GLN A 155 -10.39 -16.83 15.03
CA GLN A 155 -9.35 -17.82 15.34
C GLN A 155 -9.92 -18.78 16.41
N ARG A 156 -9.82 -20.08 16.16
CA ARG A 156 -10.01 -21.13 17.18
C ARG A 156 -8.67 -21.50 17.78
#